data_AF-A0A166T754-F1
#
_entry.id   AF-A0A166T754-F1
#
_cell.length_a   1.000
_cell.length_b   1.000
_cell.length_c   1.000
_cell.angle_alpha   90.00
_cell.angle_beta   90.00
_cell.angle_gamma   90.00
#
_symmetry.space_group_name_H-M   'P 1'
#
loop_
_entity.id
_entity.type
_entity.pdbx_description
1 polymer ?
#
loop_
_entity_poly.entity_id
_entity_poly.type
_entity_poly.pdbx_seq_one_letter_code
_entity_poly.pdbx_strand_id
1 'polypeptide(L)' 'MAAHNQRATSDDDELATVIGLYALEELTLGQAADRLDISRMEMRTILSDSGVSLRLGPKSKDEILSDIDALSDE' A
#
# COMPACT_ATOMS: atom_id res chain seq x y z
N MET A 1 -4.93 -27.28 16.81
CA MET A 1 -4.14 -26.04 16.98
C MET A 1 -3.48 -25.64 15.64
N ALA A 2 -4.26 -25.38 14.58
CA ALA A 2 -3.70 -25.10 13.23
C ALA A 2 -4.15 -23.77 12.61
N ALA A 3 -5.16 -23.09 13.19
CA ALA A 3 -5.74 -21.89 12.59
C ALA A 3 -4.89 -20.61 12.78
N HIS A 4 -3.91 -20.62 13.70
CA HIS A 4 -3.12 -19.42 14.00
C HIS A 4 -1.97 -19.21 13.00
N ASN A 5 -1.48 -20.27 12.36
CA ASN A 5 -0.34 -20.19 11.45
C ASN A 5 -0.72 -19.80 10.01
N GLN A 6 -1.98 -20.00 9.61
CA GLN A 6 -2.45 -19.71 8.25
C GLN A 6 -2.84 -18.23 8.03
N ARG A 7 -3.20 -17.52 9.11
CA ARG A 7 -3.51 -16.08 9.02
C ARG A 7 -2.25 -15.25 8.84
N ALA A 8 -1.24 -15.49 9.66
CA ALA A 8 0.05 -14.79 9.55
C ALA A 8 0.67 -14.94 8.16
N THR A 9 0.63 -16.14 7.56
CA THR A 9 1.12 -16.33 6.19
C THR A 9 0.29 -15.59 5.15
N SER A 10 -1.03 -15.50 5.35
CA SER A 10 -1.91 -14.78 4.43
C SER A 10 -1.69 -13.26 4.51
N ASP A 11 -1.47 -12.73 5.71
CA ASP A 11 -1.21 -11.32 5.95
C ASP A 11 0.17 -10.91 5.40
N ASP A 12 1.19 -11.78 5.56
CA ASP A 12 2.52 -11.59 4.98
C ASP A 12 2.51 -11.66 3.44
N ASP A 13 1.73 -12.59 2.86
CA ASP A 13 1.57 -12.71 1.41
C ASP A 13 0.85 -11.48 0.81
N GLU A 14 -0.15 -10.95 1.51
CA GLU A 14 -0.85 -9.72 1.12
C GLU A 14 0.08 -8.51 1.18
N LEU A 15 0.84 -8.35 2.27
CA LEU A 15 1.84 -7.31 2.41
C LEU A 15 2.86 -7.35 1.28
N ALA A 16 3.44 -8.52 0.99
CA ALA A 16 4.39 -8.69 -0.10
C ALA A 16 3.77 -8.35 -1.47
N THR A 17 2.51 -8.72 -1.69
CA THR A 17 1.77 -8.39 -2.90
C THR A 17 1.59 -6.88 -3.05
N VAL A 18 1.17 -6.18 -1.99
CA VAL A 18 0.97 -4.74 -1.99
C VAL A 18 2.28 -3.99 -2.26
N ILE A 19 3.37 -4.40 -1.62
CA ILE A 19 4.71 -3.83 -1.86
C ILE A 19 5.12 -4.03 -3.33
N GLY A 20 4.92 -5.23 -3.87
CA GLY A 20 5.22 -5.54 -5.27
C GLY A 20 4.43 -4.67 -6.25
N LEU A 21 3.13 -4.51 -6.03
CA LEU A 21 2.26 -3.69 -6.86
C LEU A 21 2.63 -2.20 -6.80
N TYR A 22 2.98 -1.67 -5.63
CA TYR A 22 3.51 -0.31 -5.52
C TYR A 22 4.82 -0.14 -6.30
N ALA A 23 5.75 -1.09 -6.17
CA ALA A 23 7.04 -1.05 -6.87
C ALA A 23 6.88 -1.12 -8.40
N LEU A 24 5.84 -1.81 -8.88
CA LEU A 24 5.45 -1.87 -10.29
C LEU A 24 4.64 -0.65 -10.76
N GLU A 25 4.37 0.30 -9.86
CA GLU A 25 3.54 1.49 -10.11
C GLU A 25 2.07 1.17 -10.43
N GLU A 26 1.60 -0.01 -10.07
CA GLU A 26 0.20 -0.43 -10.20
C GLU A 26 -0.68 0.11 -9.06
N LEU A 27 -0.05 0.55 -7.95
CA LEU A 27 -0.72 1.23 -6.83
C LEU A 27 -0.04 2.55 -6.48
N THR A 28 -0.85 3.56 -6.16
CA THR A 28 -0.35 4.76 -5.47
C THR A 28 -0.03 4.46 -4.00
N LEU A 29 0.66 5.38 -3.32
CA LEU A 29 0.93 5.24 -1.87
C LEU A 29 -0.37 5.19 -1.06
N GLY A 30 -1.40 5.94 -1.48
CA GLY A 30 -2.72 5.92 -0.85
C GLY A 30 -3.38 4.56 -1.01
N GLN A 31 -3.52 4.09 -2.25
CA GLN A 31 -4.17 2.81 -2.55
C GLN A 31 -3.47 1.61 -1.88
N ALA A 32 -2.14 1.66 -1.78
CA ALA A 32 -1.38 0.63 -1.07
C ALA A 32 -1.64 0.64 0.44
N ALA A 33 -1.77 1.84 1.04
CA ALA A 33 -2.10 1.99 2.45
C ALA A 33 -3.55 1.54 2.75
N ASP A 34 -4.50 1.95 1.90
CA ASP A 34 -5.92 1.59 2.04
C ASP A 34 -6.13 0.08 1.96
N ARG A 35 -5.37 -0.61 1.10
CA ARG A 35 -5.45 -2.07 0.93
C ARG A 35 -5.01 -2.87 2.16
N LEU A 36 -4.17 -2.29 3.00
CA LEU A 36 -3.70 -2.88 4.25
C LEU A 36 -4.41 -2.28 5.47
N ASP A 37 -5.37 -1.37 5.28
CA ASP A 37 -6.04 -0.62 6.34
C ASP A 37 -5.06 0.11 7.28
N ILE A 38 -3.99 0.68 6.71
CA ILE A 38 -2.95 1.42 7.44
C ILE A 38 -2.85 2.87 6.97
N SER A 39 -2.17 3.69 7.76
CA SER A 39 -1.92 5.07 7.36
C SER A 39 -0.90 5.18 6.21
N ARG A 40 -1.02 6.23 5.39
CA ARG A 40 -0.03 6.56 4.35
C ARG A 40 1.39 6.75 4.91
N MET A 41 1.51 7.17 6.17
CA MET A 41 2.80 7.31 6.86
C MET A 41 3.39 5.95 7.24
N GLU A 42 2.55 5.01 7.66
CA GLU A 42 2.96 3.65 7.98
C GLU A 42 3.39 2.88 6.72
N MET A 43 2.60 2.98 5.65
CA MET A 43 2.98 2.41 4.35
C MET A 43 4.31 2.97 3.84
N ARG A 44 4.57 4.28 4.06
CA ARG A 44 5.86 4.91 3.73
C ARG A 44 7.02 4.25 4.45
N THR A 45 6.87 3.97 5.74
CA THR A 45 7.89 3.29 6.55
C THR A 45 8.12 1.87 6.02
N ILE A 46 7.06 1.10 5.80
CA ILE A 46 7.13 -0.27 5.26
C ILE A 46 7.88 -0.33 3.93
N LEU A 47 7.55 0.56 2.99
CA LEU A 47 8.23 0.62 1.69
C LEU A 47 9.71 0.95 1.84
N SER A 48 10.04 1.90 2.72
CA SER A 48 11.43 2.29 2.99
C SER A 48 12.23 1.15 3.61
N ASP A 49 11.66 0.45 4.59
CA ASP A 49 12.27 -0.69 5.28
C ASP A 49 12.45 -1.89 4.32
N SER A 50 11.57 -2.01 3.33
CA SER A 50 11.65 -3.01 2.26
C SER A 50 12.63 -2.64 1.14
N GLY A 51 13.31 -1.50 1.24
CA GLY A 51 14.25 -1.01 0.22
C GLY A 51 13.57 -0.45 -1.04
N VAL A 52 12.26 -0.26 -1.01
CA VAL A 52 11.50 0.33 -2.13
C VAL A 52 11.60 1.84 -2.04
N SER A 53 12.11 2.45 -3.11
CA SER A 53 12.23 3.91 -3.19
C SER A 53 10.86 4.58 -3.26
N LEU A 54 10.63 5.53 -2.35
CA LEU A 54 9.39 6.29 -2.32
C LEU A 54 9.30 7.21 -3.53
N ARG A 55 8.20 7.11 -4.28
CA ARG A 55 7.88 8.09 -5.32
C ARG A 55 7.45 9.41 -4.69
N LEU A 56 8.10 10.51 -5.12
CA LEU A 56 7.69 11.86 -4.76
C LEU A 56 6.70 12.39 -5.78
N GLY A 57 5.43 12.44 -5.36
CA GLY A 57 4.36 13.12 -6.07
C GLY A 57 3.67 12.31 -7.17
N PRO A 58 2.44 12.72 -7.54
CA PRO A 58 1.67 12.10 -8.59
C PRO A 58 2.28 12.39 -9.96
N LYS A 59 2.41 11.35 -10.80
CA LYS A 59 2.90 11.43 -12.19
C LYS A 59 1.84 12.01 -13.13
N SER A 60 0.56 11.94 -12.77
CA SER A 60 -0.56 12.38 -13.61
C SER A 60 -1.67 13.05 -12.79
N LYS A 61 -2.52 13.81 -13.49
CA LYS A 61 -3.76 14.36 -12.91
C LYS A 61 -4.74 13.27 -12.49
N ASP A 62 -4.69 12.10 -13.12
CA ASP A 62 -5.58 11.00 -12.80
C ASP A 62 -5.22 10.35 -11.45
N GLU A 63 -3.92 10.23 -11.12
CA GLU A 63 -3.47 9.82 -9.77
C GLU A 63 -3.95 10.82 -8.69
N ILE A 64 -3.95 12.12 -9.00
CA ILE A 64 -4.46 13.16 -8.08
C ILE A 64 -5.95 12.98 -7.81
N LEU A 65 -6.73 12.67 -8.86
CA LEU A 65 -8.19 12.50 -8.73
C LEU A 65 -8.53 11.23 -7.92
N SER A 66 -7.81 10.12 -8.15
CA SER A 66 -7.98 8.91 -7.32
C SER A 66 -7.63 9.15 -5.85
N ASP A 67 -6.60 9.94 -5.56
CA ASP A 67 -6.23 10.29 -4.18
C ASP A 67 -7.25 11.22 -3.50
N ILE A 68 -8.02 12.01 -4.27
CA ILE A 68 -9.07 12.93 -3.77
C ILE A 68 -10.38 12.17 -3.54
N ASP A 69 -10.76 11.25 -4.43
CA ASP A 69 -11.96 10.43 -4.25
C ASP A 69 -11.85 9.55 -2.99
N ALA A 70 -10.68 8.98 -2.70
CA ALA A 70 -10.44 8.21 -1.49
C ALA A 70 -10.55 9.01 -0.18
N LEU A 71 -10.45 10.35 -0.23
CA LEU A 71 -10.61 11.25 0.94
C LEU A 71 -12.05 11.75 1.11
N SER A 72 -12.94 11.47 0.17
CA SER A 72 -14.30 12.01 0.14
C SER A 72 -15.36 11.07 0.72
N ASP A 73 -14.96 9.86 1.13
CA ASP A 73 -15.84 8.81 1.68
C ASP A 73 -15.71 8.62 3.22
N GLU A 74 -15.21 9.62 3.96
CA GLU A 74 -15.27 9.68 5.45
C GLU A 74 -16.55 10.32 6.01
#